data_AF-A0A1E3QQJ5-F1
#
_entry.id   AF-A0A1E3QQJ5-F1
#
_cell.length_a   1.000
_cell.length_b   1.000
_cell.length_c   1.000
_cell.angle_alpha   90.00
_cell.angle_beta   90.00
_cell.angle_gamma   90.00
#
_symmetry.space_group_name_H-M   'P 1'
#
loop_
_entity.id
_entity.type
_entity.pdbx_description
1 polymer ?
#
loop_
_entity_poly.entity_id
_entity_poly.type
_entity_poly.pdbx_seq_one_letter_code
_entity_poly.pdbx_strand_id
1 'polypeptide(L)'
;MNSLKRLMKEYKSVQDHQSANTLPPNIVDLQPSKPSPDAEVDMHHWDCTISGPEDSPYEGGTWVLKIDVPPTYPTQPPKISFVTQIIHPNINFETGEICLSLLDASAKDGGWSPAWNLLNAAMAIVLLLTDPEPDSPLNIDAANLYRLDKRAYDSLINYYVHKLAGGVGSQS
;
A
#
# COMPACT_ATOMS: atom_id res chain seq x y z
N MET A 1 -24.27 3.98 8.82
CA MET A 1 -23.66 2.68 9.21
C MET A 1 -22.52 3.00 10.16
N ASN A 2 -22.39 2.29 11.29
CA ASN A 2 -21.32 2.57 12.26
C ASN A 2 -19.97 2.08 11.66
N SER A 3 -18.96 2.96 11.59
CA SER A 3 -17.63 2.68 11.02
C SER A 3 -17.00 1.42 11.63
N LEU A 4 -17.04 1.28 12.97
CA LEU A 4 -16.53 0.11 13.67
C LEU A 4 -17.23 -1.18 13.23
N LYS A 5 -18.56 -1.16 13.04
CA LYS A 5 -19.30 -2.33 12.54
C LYS A 5 -18.88 -2.71 11.12
N ARG A 6 -18.56 -1.73 10.27
CA ARG A 6 -18.03 -1.97 8.93
C ARG A 6 -16.64 -2.59 9.01
N LEU A 7 -15.75 -2.05 9.83
CA LEU A 7 -14.37 -2.52 9.99
C LEU A 7 -14.30 -3.95 10.56
N MET A 8 -15.11 -4.28 11.55
CA MET A 8 -15.20 -5.66 12.07
C MET A 8 -15.67 -6.65 11.00
N LYS A 9 -16.58 -6.23 10.10
CA LYS A 9 -17.03 -7.08 8.99
C LYS A 9 -15.91 -7.29 7.96
N GLU A 10 -15.18 -6.23 7.61
CA GLU A 10 -14.03 -6.32 6.71
C GLU A 10 -12.93 -7.19 7.31
N TYR A 11 -12.62 -7.04 8.60
CA TYR A 11 -11.65 -7.89 9.30
C TYR A 11 -12.02 -9.35 9.22
N LYS A 12 -13.27 -9.70 9.50
CA LYS A 12 -13.73 -11.08 9.37
C LYS A 12 -13.54 -11.62 7.95
N SER A 13 -13.89 -10.82 6.94
CA SER A 13 -13.68 -11.19 5.54
C SER A 13 -12.20 -11.45 5.23
N VAL A 14 -11.29 -10.62 5.74
CA VAL A 14 -9.84 -10.80 5.56
C VAL A 14 -9.34 -12.06 6.26
N GLN A 15 -9.80 -12.32 7.50
CA GLN A 15 -9.47 -13.56 8.23
C GLN A 15 -9.99 -14.81 7.50
N ASP A 16 -11.19 -14.76 6.93
CA ASP A 16 -11.74 -15.83 6.10
C ASP A 16 -10.82 -16.07 4.87
N HIS A 17 -10.37 -15.01 4.19
CA HIS A 17 -9.41 -15.12 3.08
C HIS A 17 -8.07 -15.71 3.50
N GLN A 18 -7.50 -15.25 4.63
CA GLN A 18 -6.22 -15.71 5.15
C GLN A 18 -6.26 -17.18 5.56
N SER A 19 -7.31 -17.59 6.29
CA SER A 19 -7.48 -18.98 6.71
C SER A 19 -7.67 -19.93 5.53
N ALA A 20 -8.28 -19.45 4.44
CA ALA A 20 -8.44 -20.20 3.20
C ALA A 20 -7.24 -20.08 2.24
N ASN A 21 -6.23 -19.26 2.55
CA ASN A 21 -5.13 -18.89 1.66
C ASN A 21 -5.61 -18.37 0.29
N THR A 22 -6.58 -17.46 0.32
CA THR A 22 -7.24 -16.86 -0.85
C THR A 22 -7.15 -15.33 -0.87
N LEU A 23 -6.15 -14.76 -0.18
CA LEU A 23 -5.87 -13.35 -0.34
C LEU A 23 -5.54 -13.06 -1.82
N PRO A 24 -5.91 -11.87 -2.34
CA PRO A 24 -5.51 -11.46 -3.67
C PRO A 24 -3.98 -11.54 -3.84
N PRO A 25 -3.50 -11.77 -5.08
CA PRO A 25 -2.08 -11.72 -5.37
C PRO A 25 -1.44 -10.44 -4.82
N ASN A 26 -0.19 -10.57 -4.38
CA ASN A 26 0.60 -9.48 -3.82
C ASN A 26 0.13 -8.91 -2.49
N ILE A 27 -0.99 -9.36 -1.93
CA ILE A 27 -1.39 -9.05 -0.56
C ILE A 27 -0.89 -10.19 0.34
N VAL A 28 0.19 -9.93 1.08
CA VAL A 28 0.81 -10.92 1.99
C VAL A 28 0.05 -11.00 3.30
N ASP A 29 -0.30 -9.83 3.85
CA ASP A 29 -1.01 -9.73 5.13
C ASP A 29 -1.80 -8.42 5.20
N LEU A 30 -2.91 -8.44 5.95
CA LEU A 30 -3.72 -7.26 6.26
C LEU A 30 -4.41 -7.48 7.61
N GLN A 31 -4.04 -6.70 8.62
CA GLN A 31 -4.56 -6.88 9.98
C GLN A 31 -4.58 -5.56 10.75
N PRO A 32 -5.44 -5.43 11.78
CA PRO A 32 -5.38 -4.30 12.70
C PRO A 32 -3.99 -4.22 13.36
N SER A 33 -3.43 -3.02 13.42
CA SER A 33 -2.11 -2.79 14.01
C SER A 33 -2.13 -3.10 15.50
N LYS A 34 -1.10 -3.79 15.98
CA LYS A 34 -0.93 -4.09 17.41
C LYS A 34 0.46 -3.64 17.89
N PRO A 35 0.58 -2.48 18.55
CA PRO A 35 1.88 -1.89 18.86
C PRO A 35 2.65 -2.65 19.95
N SER A 36 1.96 -3.43 20.79
CA SER A 36 2.57 -4.34 21.75
C SER A 36 1.63 -5.52 22.05
N PRO A 37 2.15 -6.66 22.55
CA PRO A 37 1.34 -7.84 22.86
C PRO A 37 0.16 -7.59 23.82
N ASP A 38 0.30 -6.60 24.70
CA ASP A 38 -0.72 -6.25 25.71
C ASP A 38 -1.61 -5.07 25.30
N ALA A 39 -1.31 -4.41 24.18
CA ALA A 39 -2.13 -3.30 23.70
C ALA A 39 -3.50 -3.78 23.24
N GLU A 40 -4.53 -2.99 23.55
CA GLU A 40 -5.84 -3.13 22.92
C GLU A 40 -5.75 -2.87 21.42
N VAL A 41 -6.51 -3.63 20.65
CA VAL A 41 -6.54 -3.50 19.19
C VAL A 41 -7.49 -2.35 18.82
N ASP A 42 -6.94 -1.31 18.22
CA ASP A 42 -7.74 -0.25 17.62
C ASP A 42 -8.05 -0.60 16.16
N MET A 43 -9.34 -0.79 15.86
CA MET A 43 -9.82 -1.11 14.51
C MET A 43 -9.65 0.04 13.52
N HIS A 44 -9.22 1.22 13.95
CA HIS A 44 -8.93 2.36 13.08
C HIS A 44 -7.48 2.41 12.57
N HIS A 45 -6.61 1.52 13.04
CA HIS A 45 -5.22 1.44 12.58
C HIS A 45 -4.92 0.04 12.08
N TRP A 46 -4.37 -0.07 10.87
CA TRP A 46 -4.06 -1.35 10.25
C TRP A 46 -2.67 -1.35 9.63
N ASP A 47 -2.06 -2.52 9.66
CA ASP A 47 -0.83 -2.83 8.94
C ASP A 47 -1.19 -3.72 7.74
N CYS A 48 -0.62 -3.40 6.58
CA CYS A 48 -0.73 -4.21 5.38
C CYS A 48 0.66 -4.53 4.86
N THR A 49 0.92 -5.80 4.57
CA THR A 49 2.14 -6.21 3.90
C THR A 49 1.82 -6.59 2.47
N ILE A 50 2.50 -5.96 1.51
CA ILE A 50 2.40 -6.30 0.09
C ILE A 50 3.73 -6.80 -0.46
N SER A 51 3.67 -7.68 -1.44
CA SER A 51 4.84 -8.10 -2.22
C SER A 51 4.83 -7.43 -3.60
N GLY A 52 6.02 -7.25 -4.17
CA GLY A 52 6.17 -6.69 -5.51
C GLY A 52 5.50 -7.56 -6.59
N PRO A 53 4.77 -6.96 -7.54
CA PRO A 53 4.21 -7.66 -8.70
C PRO A 53 5.30 -8.37 -9.51
N GLU A 54 4.99 -9.57 -10.00
CA GLU A 54 5.82 -10.27 -10.98
C GLU A 54 5.92 -9.45 -12.28
N ASP A 55 6.99 -9.66 -13.03
CA ASP A 55 7.27 -8.95 -14.29
C ASP A 55 7.32 -7.42 -14.14
N SER A 56 7.65 -6.94 -12.94
CA SER A 56 7.79 -5.52 -12.61
C SER A 56 9.16 -5.26 -11.95
N PRO A 57 9.67 -4.02 -11.97
CA PRO A 57 10.91 -3.69 -11.27
C PRO A 57 10.82 -3.85 -9.74
N TYR A 58 9.61 -4.05 -9.21
CA TYR A 58 9.36 -4.27 -7.79
C TYR A 58 9.41 -5.75 -7.39
N GLU A 59 9.48 -6.68 -8.35
CA GLU A 59 9.49 -8.13 -8.10
C GLU A 59 10.51 -8.53 -7.02
N GLY A 60 10.10 -9.42 -6.12
CA GLY A 60 10.92 -9.86 -4.99
C GLY A 60 10.99 -8.86 -3.82
N GLY A 61 10.46 -7.65 -3.97
CA GLY A 61 10.31 -6.69 -2.88
C GLY A 61 9.14 -7.00 -1.95
N THR A 62 9.21 -6.51 -0.72
CA THR A 62 8.13 -6.58 0.27
C THR A 62 8.08 -5.27 1.04
N TRP A 63 6.88 -4.71 1.18
CA TRP A 63 6.66 -3.42 1.83
C TRP A 63 5.55 -3.53 2.88
N VAL A 64 5.78 -2.86 4.01
CA VAL A 64 4.77 -2.65 5.04
C VAL A 64 4.14 -1.27 4.81
N LEU A 65 2.81 -1.23 4.86
CA LEU A 65 1.98 -0.05 4.75
C LEU A 65 1.21 0.15 6.05
N LYS A 66 1.01 1.40 6.41
CA LYS A 66 0.07 1.80 7.47
C LYS A 66 -1.19 2.34 6.84
N ILE A 67 -2.32 1.98 7.43
CA ILE A 67 -3.65 2.38 7.00
C ILE A 67 -4.35 3.00 8.23
N ASP A 68 -4.60 4.30 8.15
CA ASP A 68 -5.34 5.06 9.16
C ASP A 68 -6.78 5.27 8.66
N VAL A 69 -7.74 4.67 9.36
CA VAL A 69 -9.14 4.68 8.98
C VAL A 69 -9.88 5.79 9.75
N PRO A 70 -10.48 6.78 9.07
CA PRO A 70 -11.17 7.85 9.78
C PRO A 70 -12.48 7.37 10.43
N PRO A 71 -12.97 8.04 11.49
CA PRO A 71 -14.28 7.73 12.09
C PRO A 71 -15.46 7.83 11.12
N THR A 72 -15.31 8.60 10.04
CA THR A 72 -16.29 8.82 8.97
C THR A 72 -16.29 7.72 7.91
N TYR A 73 -15.40 6.72 8.01
CA TYR A 73 -15.34 5.58 7.09
C TYR A 73 -16.67 4.80 7.06
N PRO A 74 -17.11 4.29 5.89
CA PRO A 74 -16.45 4.34 4.58
C PRO A 74 -16.81 5.56 3.72
N THR A 75 -17.45 6.60 4.29
CA THR A 75 -17.78 7.81 3.53
C THR A 75 -16.53 8.56 3.11
N GLN A 76 -15.54 8.67 3.99
CA GLN A 76 -14.20 9.14 3.65
C GLN A 76 -13.24 7.95 3.52
N PRO A 77 -12.28 8.01 2.59
CA PRO A 77 -11.27 6.97 2.40
C PRO A 77 -10.34 6.85 3.60
N PRO A 78 -9.68 5.69 3.78
CA PRO A 78 -8.53 5.59 4.68
C PRO A 78 -7.35 6.40 4.13
N LYS A 79 -6.46 6.85 5.02
CA LYS A 79 -5.14 7.35 4.64
C LYS A 79 -4.16 6.17 4.64
N ILE A 80 -3.39 6.02 3.56
CA ILE A 80 -2.43 4.93 3.43
C ILE A 80 -1.04 5.49 3.13
N SER A 81 -0.02 4.96 3.80
CA SER A 81 1.37 5.31 3.55
C SER A 81 2.30 4.10 3.66
N PHE A 82 3.41 4.15 2.93
CA PHE A 82 4.49 3.19 3.03
C PHE A 82 5.32 3.45 4.29
N VAL A 83 5.53 2.40 5.09
CA VAL A 83 6.50 2.40 6.20
C VAL A 83 7.87 2.04 5.67
N THR A 84 7.93 1.01 4.82
CA THR A 84 9.15 0.60 4.13
C THR A 84 9.39 1.53 2.95
N GLN A 85 10.60 2.07 2.85
CA GLN A 85 10.96 3.00 1.78
C GLN A 85 10.79 2.37 0.39
N ILE A 86 10.26 3.15 -0.55
CA ILE A 86 10.00 2.72 -1.93
C ILE A 86 10.31 3.87 -2.91
N ILE A 87 10.95 3.52 -4.03
CA ILE A 87 11.15 4.43 -5.16
C ILE A 87 9.92 4.30 -6.06
N HIS A 88 9.08 5.33 -6.15
CA HIS A 88 7.91 5.34 -7.02
C HIS A 88 7.49 6.79 -7.35
N PRO A 89 7.06 7.11 -8.58
CA PRO A 89 6.64 8.46 -8.98
C PRO A 89 5.57 9.08 -8.07
N ASN A 90 4.57 8.30 -7.68
CA ASN A 90 3.43 8.74 -6.87
C ASN A 90 3.57 8.52 -5.37
N ILE A 91 4.75 8.17 -4.87
CA ILE A 91 4.98 7.95 -3.43
C ILE A 91 6.10 8.87 -2.97
N ASN A 92 5.86 9.61 -1.88
CA ASN A 92 6.90 10.44 -1.28
C ASN A 92 7.98 9.53 -0.68
N PHE A 93 9.24 9.76 -1.07
CA PHE A 93 10.37 8.90 -0.69
C PHE A 93 10.73 8.95 0.81
N GLU A 94 10.45 10.07 1.48
CA GLU A 94 10.78 10.28 2.89
C GLU A 94 9.60 9.89 3.80
N THR A 95 8.39 10.30 3.44
CA THR A 95 7.20 10.12 4.29
C THR A 95 6.41 8.86 3.97
N GLY A 96 6.62 8.27 2.79
CA GLY A 96 5.84 7.15 2.27
C GLY A 96 4.40 7.50 1.89
N GLU A 97 4.02 8.79 1.93
CA GLU A 97 2.69 9.23 1.54
C GLU A 97 2.41 8.91 0.06
N ILE A 98 1.22 8.39 -0.21
CA ILE A 98 0.75 8.04 -1.55
C ILE A 98 -0.08 9.22 -2.08
N CYS A 99 0.08 9.56 -3.36
CA CYS A 99 -0.68 10.65 -3.97
C CYS A 99 -2.19 10.40 -3.86
N LEU A 100 -2.91 11.42 -3.38
CA LEU A 100 -4.32 11.33 -3.02
C LEU A 100 -5.24 10.99 -4.20
N SER A 101 -4.83 11.25 -5.45
CA SER A 101 -5.65 10.96 -6.63
C SER A 101 -6.10 9.50 -6.74
N LEU A 102 -5.32 8.56 -6.18
CA LEU A 102 -5.68 7.13 -6.11
C LEU A 102 -6.94 6.87 -5.28
N LEU A 103 -7.18 7.66 -4.23
CA LEU A 103 -8.26 7.48 -3.27
C LEU A 103 -9.21 8.69 -3.20
N ASP A 104 -9.00 9.71 -4.04
CA ASP A 104 -9.81 10.91 -4.04
C ASP A 104 -11.17 10.61 -4.68
N ALA A 105 -12.23 10.67 -3.87
CA ALA A 105 -13.61 10.47 -4.33
C ALA A 105 -14.04 11.45 -5.44
N SER A 106 -13.31 12.56 -5.64
CA SER A 106 -13.55 13.55 -6.69
C SER A 106 -12.74 13.35 -7.97
N ALA A 107 -11.88 12.32 -8.03
CA ALA A 107 -11.14 11.98 -9.24
C ALA A 107 -12.09 11.63 -10.40
N LYS A 108 -11.87 12.24 -11.57
CA LYS A 108 -12.75 12.13 -12.75
C LYS A 108 -12.90 10.69 -13.27
N ASP A 109 -11.92 9.83 -13.02
CA ASP A 109 -11.81 8.52 -13.66
C ASP A 109 -11.80 7.32 -12.69
N GLY A 110 -12.30 7.49 -11.46
CA GLY A 110 -12.44 6.37 -10.51
C GLY A 110 -11.86 6.67 -9.14
N GLY A 111 -12.59 7.47 -8.36
CA GLY A 111 -12.25 7.80 -6.98
C GLY A 111 -12.77 6.79 -5.95
N TRP A 112 -12.40 7.02 -4.68
CA TRP A 112 -12.94 6.25 -3.56
C TRP A 112 -14.47 6.26 -3.55
N SER A 113 -15.04 5.07 -3.37
CA SER A 113 -16.46 4.87 -3.17
C SER A 113 -16.68 4.11 -1.86
N PRO A 114 -17.73 4.42 -1.06
CA PRO A 114 -18.08 3.65 0.13
C PRO A 114 -18.38 2.15 -0.12
N ALA A 115 -18.48 1.75 -1.39
CA ALA A 115 -18.54 0.35 -1.81
C ALA A 115 -17.21 -0.38 -1.61
N TRP A 116 -16.07 0.33 -1.71
CA TRP A 116 -14.72 -0.22 -1.54
C TRP A 116 -14.45 -0.57 -0.07
N ASN A 117 -13.49 -1.47 0.12
CA ASN A 117 -13.00 -1.91 1.42
C ASN A 117 -11.47 -1.76 1.52
N LEU A 118 -10.89 -2.01 2.69
CA LEU A 118 -9.43 -1.91 2.90
C LEU A 118 -8.63 -2.83 1.96
N LEU A 119 -9.15 -4.02 1.65
CA LEU A 119 -8.51 -4.95 0.73
C LEU A 119 -8.49 -4.40 -0.71
N ASN A 120 -9.58 -3.78 -1.16
CA ASN A 120 -9.64 -3.09 -2.47
C ASN A 120 -8.62 -1.94 -2.53
N ALA A 121 -8.49 -1.17 -1.46
CA ALA A 121 -7.50 -0.09 -1.39
C ALA A 121 -6.06 -0.63 -1.48
N ALA A 122 -5.75 -1.72 -0.77
CA ALA A 122 -4.43 -2.37 -0.86
C ALA A 122 -4.15 -2.90 -2.27
N MET A 123 -5.14 -3.53 -2.93
CA MET A 123 -5.02 -3.97 -4.32
C MET A 123 -4.79 -2.80 -5.30
N ALA A 124 -5.45 -1.66 -5.08
CA ALA A 124 -5.25 -0.48 -5.91
C ALA A 124 -3.81 0.06 -5.80
N ILE A 125 -3.17 -0.07 -4.63
CA ILE A 125 -1.77 0.30 -4.45
C ILE A 125 -0.84 -0.65 -5.21
N VAL A 126 -1.12 -1.96 -5.20
CA VAL A 126 -0.38 -2.93 -6.02
C VAL A 126 -0.47 -2.58 -7.51
N LEU A 127 -1.66 -2.22 -7.99
CA LEU A 127 -1.85 -1.77 -9.37
C LEU A 127 -1.07 -0.49 -9.68
N LEU A 128 -1.04 0.47 -8.76
CA LEU A 128 -0.27 1.69 -8.89
C LEU A 128 1.23 1.40 -9.11
N LEU A 129 1.80 0.36 -8.46
CA LEU A 129 3.20 -0.01 -8.68
C LEU A 129 3.49 -0.41 -10.14
N THR A 130 2.53 -1.07 -10.80
CA THR A 130 2.68 -1.48 -12.20
C THR A 130 2.29 -0.39 -13.21
N ASP A 131 1.44 0.56 -12.81
CA ASP A 131 0.94 1.64 -13.66
C ASP A 131 1.11 3.01 -12.97
N PRO A 132 2.36 3.53 -12.90
CA PRO A 132 2.62 4.83 -12.28
C PRO A 132 2.00 5.98 -13.08
N GLU A 133 1.57 7.03 -12.39
CA GLU A 133 1.03 8.26 -12.97
C GLU A 133 2.10 9.39 -12.89
N PRO A 134 2.99 9.53 -13.88
CA PRO A 134 4.11 10.46 -13.77
C PRO A 134 3.68 11.92 -13.80
N ASP A 135 2.48 12.27 -14.29
CA ASP A 135 2.04 13.66 -14.49
C ASP A 135 1.55 14.34 -13.22
N SER A 136 1.39 13.59 -12.13
CA SER A 136 1.14 14.11 -10.78
C SER A 136 2.04 13.44 -9.72
N PRO A 137 3.37 13.67 -9.78
CA PRO A 137 4.32 12.92 -8.97
C PRO A 137 4.53 13.53 -7.59
N LEU A 138 4.73 12.66 -6.59
CA LEU A 138 5.29 13.03 -5.29
C LEU A 138 6.82 12.86 -5.25
N ASN A 139 7.36 12.05 -6.16
CA ASN A 139 8.79 11.88 -6.37
C ASN A 139 9.14 12.28 -7.81
N ILE A 140 9.63 13.50 -7.95
CA ILE A 140 9.95 14.11 -9.25
C ILE A 140 11.08 13.36 -9.95
N ASP A 141 12.10 12.91 -9.21
CA ASP A 141 13.24 12.20 -9.78
C ASP A 141 12.83 10.83 -10.33
N ALA A 142 12.03 10.08 -9.56
CA ALA A 142 11.46 8.81 -10.02
C ALA A 142 10.57 9.00 -11.25
N ALA A 143 9.74 10.05 -11.28
CA ALA A 143 8.90 10.38 -12.44
C ALA A 143 9.72 10.76 -13.68
N ASN A 144 10.79 11.54 -13.51
CA ASN A 144 11.68 11.92 -14.61
C ASN A 144 12.45 10.71 -15.15
N LEU A 145 12.96 9.85 -14.28
CA LEU A 145 13.57 8.58 -14.70
C LEU A 145 12.56 7.72 -15.45
N TYR A 146 11.34 7.57 -14.92
CA TYR A 146 10.29 6.80 -15.58
C TYR A 146 10.00 7.29 -17.01
N ARG A 147 9.96 8.61 -17.22
CA ARG A 147 9.71 9.22 -18.54
C ARG A 147 10.89 9.16 -19.50
N LEU A 148 12.11 9.39 -19.00
CA LEU A 148 13.28 9.67 -19.84
C LEU A 148 14.23 8.47 -19.97
N ASP A 149 14.28 7.60 -18.96
CA ASP A 149 15.16 6.44 -18.93
C ASP A 149 14.56 5.33 -18.06
N LYS A 150 13.63 4.57 -18.67
CA LYS A 150 12.95 3.45 -18.01
C LYS A 150 13.94 2.40 -17.47
N ARG A 151 15.09 2.22 -18.14
CA ARG A 151 16.11 1.26 -17.70
C ARG A 151 16.82 1.73 -16.44
N ALA A 152 17.15 3.02 -16.34
CA ALA A 152 17.70 3.59 -15.12
C ALA A 152 16.69 3.56 -13.97
N TYR A 153 15.41 3.85 -14.26
CA TYR A 153 14.30 3.71 -13.30
C TYR A 153 14.22 2.29 -12.74
N ASP A 154 14.17 1.27 -13.61
CA ASP A 154 14.08 -0.13 -13.20
C ASP A 154 15.33 -0.57 -12.43
N SER A 155 16.52 -0.14 -12.86
CA SER A 155 17.78 -0.47 -12.19
C SER A 155 17.86 0.13 -10.78
N LEU A 156 17.35 1.34 -10.60
CA LEU A 156 17.30 2.02 -9.31
C LEU A 156 16.36 1.28 -8.35
N ILE A 157 15.16 0.93 -8.79
CA ILE A 157 14.20 0.19 -7.95
C ILE A 157 14.79 -1.17 -7.55
N ASN A 158 15.33 -1.92 -8.51
CA ASN A 158 15.96 -3.21 -8.23
C ASN A 158 17.09 -3.10 -7.18
N TYR A 159 17.92 -2.05 -7.28
CA TYR A 159 18.94 -1.79 -6.26
C TYR A 159 18.33 -1.60 -4.86
N TYR A 160 17.26 -0.82 -4.74
CA TYR A 160 16.57 -0.60 -3.46
C TYR A 160 15.87 -1.86 -2.96
N VAL A 161 15.20 -2.62 -3.84
CA VAL A 161 14.57 -3.91 -3.51
C VAL A 161 15.61 -4.85 -2.89
N HIS A 162 16.75 -5.06 -3.55
CA HIS A 162 17.80 -5.94 -3.01
C HIS A 162 18.47 -5.39 -1.75
N LYS A 163 18.73 -4.08 -1.70
CA LYS A 163 19.36 -3.45 -0.54
C LYS A 163 18.47 -3.54 0.70
N LEU A 164 17.17 -3.31 0.56
CA LEU A 164 16.22 -3.31 1.67
C LEU A 164 15.79 -4.74 2.03
N ALA A 165 15.70 -5.66 1.07
CA ALA A 165 15.47 -7.08 1.35
C ALA A 165 16.59 -7.70 2.21
N GLY A 166 17.83 -7.23 2.06
CA GLY A 166 18.95 -7.63 2.93
C GLY A 166 18.88 -7.11 4.36
N GLY A 167 18.02 -6.12 4.65
CA GLY A 167 17.97 -5.44 5.95
C GLY A 167 17.27 -6.20 7.08
N VAL A 168 16.54 -7.29 6.77
CA VAL A 168 15.80 -8.08 7.76
C VAL A 168 16.58 -9.34 8.20
N GLY A 169 17.80 -9.58 7.70
CA GLY A 169 18.45 -10.89 7.88
C GLY A 169 19.98 -10.96 7.92
N SER A 170 20.71 -9.86 8.03
CA SER A 170 22.18 -9.92 8.14
C SER A 170 22.72 -9.19 9.37
N GLN A 171 22.43 -9.76 10.55
CA GLN A 171 23.47 -9.88 11.57
C GLN A 171 23.92 -11.34 11.60
N SER A 172 25.10 -11.57 11.04
CA SER A 172 25.93 -12.76 11.24
C SER A 172 27.31 -12.29 11.65
#